data_AF-A0A3C0GT66-F1
#
_entry.id   AF-A0A3C0GT66-F1
#
_cell.length_a   1.000
_cell.length_b   1.000
_cell.length_c   1.000
_cell.angle_alpha   90.00
_cell.angle_beta   90.00
_cell.angle_gamma   90.00
#
_symmetry.space_group_name_H-M   'P 1'
#
loop_
_entity.id
_entity.type
_entity.pdbx_description
1 polymer ?
#
loop_
_entity_poly.entity_id
_entity_poly.type
_entity_poly.pdbx_seq_one_letter_code
_entity_poly.pdbx_strand_id
1 'polypeptide(L)'
;MRCRLSVVSLSLLAVLPSLALAYQAEPPRHALQVLHVDRYADDAAPGSLRWAINTANQGAGRYRIEIAAVGHAPYVIRPATPLPEIVGPVQIVGTPWAGEGKYVAIDGSAYVTGTGTDACPGAEPGQSGTNVRTTTLPGLVLRDTRGVELSGLEIRNFCIGVLINRSSHSDIHDNRIVANKGGAGIMLTGDDGKGQSTATTTVHNRIVRNQFVDNGDGLELTRGAAWNLVADNLFQSTAANPEPSQGIEILWGNDNTVVRNRFVDYSDGLQINWGNRNYIAANTFTGNSIGLSITGSDNVVDGNTITGNGIGIAVRPQPVSAPNRFSANQMVGNGLPIERCEAGGACVTGQRRGAIVFGVPGLEHAVFVGSRGRGVEGDPAKRARICAGADSEGCQPPPNLGQAAPVLQTVQGKGSARSVRGVVQGVPGQRYLLEVFGNRAANGSDAERLLGSTEAVTDAQGQGHFALTLPATPDIATLTATATSALGATSPLSAPLSLR
;
A
#
# COMPACT_ATOMS: atom_id res chain seq x y z
N MET A 1 29.66 -60.76 -42.51
CA MET A 1 29.70 -61.42 -41.19
C MET A 1 28.53 -60.91 -40.37
N ARG A 2 27.67 -61.83 -39.94
CA ARG A 2 26.47 -61.60 -39.13
C ARG A 2 26.89 -61.15 -37.73
N CYS A 3 26.45 -59.97 -37.27
CA CYS A 3 26.54 -59.62 -35.86
C CYS A 3 25.13 -59.62 -35.26
N ARG A 4 24.95 -60.48 -34.26
CA ARG A 4 23.70 -60.79 -33.57
C ARG A 4 23.34 -59.62 -32.66
N LEU A 5 22.13 -59.07 -32.80
CA LEU A 5 21.51 -58.25 -31.77
C LEU A 5 21.10 -59.17 -30.62
N SER A 6 21.71 -58.95 -29.45
CA SER A 6 21.46 -59.73 -28.25
C SER A 6 20.13 -59.34 -27.62
N VAL A 7 19.34 -60.35 -27.30
CA VAL A 7 18.03 -60.30 -26.64
C VAL A 7 18.24 -59.98 -25.16
N VAL A 8 18.44 -58.70 -24.82
CA VAL A 8 18.32 -58.21 -23.43
C VAL A 8 17.77 -56.78 -23.47
N SER A 9 16.53 -56.61 -23.94
CA SER A 9 15.82 -55.32 -23.85
C SER A 9 14.30 -55.50 -23.88
N LEU A 10 13.77 -56.56 -23.27
CA LEU A 10 12.34 -56.86 -23.32
C LEU A 10 11.68 -57.20 -21.97
N SER A 11 12.32 -56.88 -20.84
CA SER A 11 11.79 -57.25 -19.52
C SER A 11 11.73 -56.12 -18.48
N LEU A 12 11.92 -54.86 -18.88
CA LEU A 12 11.86 -53.71 -17.95
C LEU A 12 10.89 -52.60 -18.40
N LEU A 13 9.81 -52.97 -19.08
CA LEU A 13 8.75 -52.04 -19.51
C LEU A 13 7.33 -52.48 -19.09
N ALA A 14 7.23 -53.41 -18.15
CA ALA A 14 5.95 -53.96 -17.69
C ALA A 14 5.69 -53.78 -16.18
N VAL A 15 6.33 -52.80 -15.52
CA VAL A 15 5.96 -52.37 -14.16
C VAL A 15 6.15 -50.85 -14.03
N LEU A 16 5.38 -50.09 -14.81
CA LEU A 16 5.04 -48.71 -14.47
C LEU A 16 3.52 -48.69 -14.31
N PRO A 17 2.99 -48.77 -13.08
CA PRO A 17 1.58 -48.50 -12.89
C PRO A 17 1.38 -47.02 -13.26
N SER A 18 0.59 -46.81 -14.30
CA SER A 18 -0.34 -45.69 -14.48
C SER A 18 -0.42 -44.72 -13.28
N LEU A 19 0.52 -43.79 -13.20
CA LEU A 19 0.43 -42.54 -12.42
C LEU A 19 0.06 -41.38 -13.34
N ALA A 20 -0.72 -41.68 -14.39
CA ALA A 20 -1.42 -40.68 -15.16
C ALA A 20 -2.74 -40.37 -14.43
N LEU A 21 -2.83 -39.13 -13.93
CA LEU A 21 -4.08 -38.42 -13.67
C LEU A 21 -5.00 -39.03 -12.61
N ALA A 22 -4.59 -38.95 -11.35
CA ALA A 22 -5.53 -38.61 -10.28
C ALA A 22 -5.47 -37.10 -10.03
N TYR A 23 -5.71 -36.29 -11.07
CA TYR A 23 -6.29 -34.97 -10.83
C TYR A 23 -7.71 -35.29 -10.37
N GLN A 24 -7.94 -35.37 -9.06
CA GLN A 24 -9.31 -35.37 -8.57
C GLN A 24 -9.91 -34.07 -9.11
N ALA A 25 -10.82 -34.20 -10.09
CA ALA A 25 -11.68 -33.10 -10.46
C ALA A 25 -12.23 -32.54 -9.14
N GLU A 26 -12.05 -31.24 -8.91
CA GLU A 26 -12.70 -30.59 -7.77
C GLU A 26 -14.16 -31.06 -7.77
N PRO A 27 -14.69 -31.52 -6.62
CA PRO A 27 -16.08 -31.93 -6.56
C PRO A 27 -16.92 -30.80 -7.15
N PRO A 28 -17.91 -31.11 -8.00
CA PRO A 28 -18.71 -30.08 -8.66
C PRO A 28 -19.25 -29.13 -7.59
N ARG A 29 -18.89 -27.84 -7.70
CA ARG A 29 -19.39 -26.82 -6.77
C ARG A 29 -20.91 -26.91 -6.78
N HIS A 30 -21.51 -27.27 -5.65
CA HIS A 30 -22.96 -27.22 -5.52
C HIS A 30 -23.42 -25.82 -5.91
N ALA A 31 -24.46 -25.72 -6.75
CA ALA A 31 -25.01 -24.43 -7.14
C ALA A 31 -25.42 -23.67 -5.87
N LEU A 32 -24.91 -22.44 -5.72
CA LEU A 32 -25.19 -21.60 -4.56
C LEU A 32 -26.69 -21.27 -4.53
N GLN A 33 -27.29 -21.36 -3.35
CA GLN A 33 -28.67 -20.91 -3.13
C GLN A 33 -28.69 -19.40 -3.00
N VAL A 34 -29.58 -18.73 -3.73
CA VAL A 34 -29.65 -17.27 -3.74
C VAL A 34 -30.57 -16.76 -2.65
N LEU A 35 -30.07 -15.85 -1.82
CA LEU A 35 -30.82 -15.06 -0.86
C LEU A 35 -31.01 -13.66 -1.44
N HIS A 36 -32.24 -13.33 -1.83
CA HIS A 36 -32.56 -12.01 -2.38
C HIS A 36 -32.77 -10.99 -1.26
N VAL A 37 -32.10 -9.84 -1.38
CA VAL A 37 -32.36 -8.65 -0.58
C VAL A 37 -33.16 -7.68 -1.44
N ASP A 38 -34.47 -7.70 -1.27
CA ASP A 38 -35.48 -6.93 -2.00
C ASP A 38 -36.25 -5.94 -1.10
N ARG A 39 -35.82 -5.80 0.15
CA ARG A 39 -36.31 -4.80 1.11
C ARG A 39 -35.14 -4.19 1.87
N TYR A 40 -35.21 -2.87 2.09
CA TYR A 40 -34.15 -2.11 2.77
C TYR A 40 -34.39 -1.85 4.26
N ALA A 41 -35.36 -2.53 4.87
CA ALA A 41 -35.59 -2.45 6.31
C ALA A 41 -34.45 -3.14 7.08
N ASP A 42 -33.99 -2.52 8.17
CA ASP A 42 -32.98 -3.10 9.07
C ASP A 42 -33.65 -3.99 10.14
N ASP A 43 -34.17 -5.14 9.72
CA ASP A 43 -34.83 -6.11 10.59
C ASP A 43 -34.40 -7.56 10.25
N ALA A 44 -34.91 -8.54 10.99
CA ALA A 44 -34.59 -9.96 10.76
C ALA A 44 -35.57 -10.67 9.81
N ALA A 45 -36.50 -9.96 9.17
CA ALA A 45 -37.52 -10.58 8.32
C ALA A 45 -36.97 -10.88 6.91
N PRO A 46 -37.42 -11.98 6.26
CA PRO A 46 -36.96 -12.39 4.93
C PRO A 46 -36.94 -11.26 3.91
N GLY A 47 -35.88 -11.14 3.12
CA GLY A 47 -35.69 -10.07 2.13
C GLY A 47 -34.89 -8.86 2.62
N SER A 48 -34.51 -8.77 3.90
CA SER A 48 -33.56 -7.76 4.41
C SER A 48 -32.11 -8.25 4.33
N LEU A 49 -31.15 -7.31 4.33
CA LEU A 49 -29.72 -7.63 4.39
C LEU A 49 -29.35 -8.38 5.68
N ARG A 50 -29.87 -7.95 6.83
CA ARG A 50 -29.61 -8.59 8.12
C ARG A 50 -30.12 -10.02 8.15
N TRP A 51 -31.32 -10.28 7.63
CA TRP A 51 -31.84 -11.64 7.46
C TRP A 51 -30.93 -12.48 6.55
N ALA A 52 -30.51 -11.94 5.41
CA ALA A 52 -29.70 -12.67 4.43
C ALA A 52 -28.34 -13.08 5.03
N ILE A 53 -27.67 -12.18 5.75
CA ILE A 53 -26.40 -12.48 6.43
C ILE A 53 -26.62 -13.55 7.51
N ASN A 54 -27.61 -13.39 8.39
CA ASN A 54 -27.91 -14.38 9.42
C ASN A 54 -28.22 -15.77 8.83
N THR A 55 -28.96 -15.82 7.73
CA THR A 55 -29.29 -17.06 7.03
C THR A 55 -28.05 -17.69 6.38
N ALA A 56 -27.20 -16.88 5.74
CA ALA A 56 -25.96 -17.34 5.14
C ALA A 56 -25.00 -17.93 6.18
N ASN A 57 -24.88 -17.29 7.34
CA ASN A 57 -24.03 -17.74 8.45
C ASN A 57 -24.42 -19.13 9.00
N GLN A 58 -25.70 -19.52 8.90
CA GLN A 58 -26.17 -20.85 9.31
C GLN A 58 -25.72 -21.97 8.35
N GLY A 59 -25.24 -21.61 7.15
CA GLY A 59 -24.79 -22.54 6.12
C GLY A 59 -23.65 -21.96 5.29
N ALA A 60 -22.51 -21.74 5.92
CA ALA A 60 -21.28 -21.26 5.28
C ALA A 60 -20.99 -21.99 3.96
N GLY A 61 -20.75 -21.24 2.87
CA GLY A 61 -20.45 -21.76 1.53
C GLY A 61 -21.66 -22.25 0.74
N ARG A 62 -22.88 -22.23 1.30
CA ARG A 62 -24.10 -22.67 0.60
C ARG A 62 -24.81 -21.55 -0.15
N TYR A 63 -24.59 -20.30 0.25
CA TYR A 63 -25.42 -19.18 -0.17
C TYR A 63 -24.65 -18.10 -0.94
N ARG A 64 -25.40 -17.40 -1.79
CA ARG A 64 -25.06 -16.13 -2.41
C ARG A 64 -26.14 -15.11 -2.02
N ILE A 65 -25.75 -13.94 -1.57
CA ILE A 65 -26.64 -12.83 -1.24
C ILE A 65 -26.65 -11.86 -2.43
N GLU A 66 -27.83 -11.58 -2.96
CA GLU A 66 -28.03 -10.66 -4.08
C GLU A 66 -28.86 -9.46 -3.63
N ILE A 67 -28.26 -8.27 -3.68
CA ILE A 67 -28.89 -7.02 -3.27
C ILE A 67 -29.43 -6.29 -4.50
N ALA A 68 -30.76 -6.24 -4.60
CA ALA A 68 -31.45 -5.59 -5.71
C ALA A 68 -31.59 -4.09 -5.50
N ALA A 69 -31.82 -3.35 -6.58
CA ALA A 69 -32.34 -1.99 -6.55
C ALA A 69 -33.82 -2.00 -6.17
N VAL A 70 -34.17 -1.42 -5.01
CA VAL A 70 -35.54 -1.41 -4.47
C VAL A 70 -36.08 0.01 -4.48
N GLY A 71 -37.25 0.21 -5.10
CA GLY A 71 -37.90 1.52 -5.18
C GLY A 71 -37.19 2.51 -6.11
N HIS A 72 -37.03 3.75 -5.67
CA HIS A 72 -36.39 4.82 -6.44
C HIS A 72 -34.99 5.14 -5.89
N ALA A 73 -34.08 5.50 -6.78
CA ALA A 73 -32.76 5.97 -6.39
C ALA A 73 -32.83 7.25 -5.52
N PRO A 74 -31.88 7.48 -4.59
CA PRO A 74 -30.73 6.62 -4.29
C PRO A 74 -31.14 5.34 -3.54
N TYR A 75 -30.57 4.21 -3.94
CA TYR A 75 -30.81 2.91 -3.32
C TYR A 75 -29.97 2.77 -2.05
N VAL A 76 -30.59 2.86 -0.87
CA VAL A 76 -29.85 2.94 0.40
C VAL A 76 -30.47 2.03 1.46
N ILE A 77 -29.66 1.09 1.94
CA ILE A 77 -29.90 0.33 3.16
C ILE A 77 -29.26 1.09 4.32
N ARG A 78 -30.02 1.39 5.37
CA ARG A 78 -29.54 2.13 6.55
C ARG A 78 -29.62 1.26 7.80
N PRO A 79 -28.55 0.52 8.14
CA PRO A 79 -28.48 -0.17 9.41
C PRO A 79 -28.55 0.85 10.56
N ALA A 80 -29.40 0.58 11.56
CA ALA A 80 -29.50 1.35 12.79
C ALA A 80 -28.64 0.75 13.91
N THR A 81 -28.21 -0.50 13.74
CA THR A 81 -27.39 -1.26 14.69
C THR A 81 -26.35 -2.08 13.92
N PRO A 82 -25.29 -2.61 14.58
CA PRO A 82 -24.29 -3.43 13.89
C PRO A 82 -24.95 -4.54 13.08
N LEU A 83 -24.53 -4.71 11.82
CA LEU A 83 -24.93 -5.87 11.02
C LEU A 83 -24.30 -7.14 11.63
N PRO A 84 -24.91 -8.33 11.44
CA PRO A 84 -24.29 -9.58 11.88
C PRO A 84 -22.91 -9.75 11.23
N GLU A 85 -21.94 -10.25 11.98
CA GLU A 85 -20.63 -10.61 11.42
C GLU A 85 -20.79 -11.69 10.36
N ILE A 86 -19.99 -11.64 9.30
CA ILE A 86 -20.04 -12.61 8.21
C ILE A 86 -19.19 -13.82 8.59
N VAL A 87 -19.84 -14.98 8.68
CA VAL A 87 -19.22 -16.25 9.07
C VAL A 87 -19.32 -17.25 7.92
N GLY A 88 -18.17 -17.50 7.31
CA GLY A 88 -17.93 -18.52 6.30
C GLY A 88 -17.90 -17.95 4.89
N PRO A 89 -17.57 -18.79 3.89
CA PRO A 89 -17.57 -18.36 2.50
C PRO A 89 -18.97 -17.91 2.08
N VAL A 90 -19.09 -16.72 1.49
CA VAL A 90 -20.35 -16.17 0.97
C VAL A 90 -20.02 -15.12 -0.08
N GLN A 91 -20.87 -15.01 -1.10
CA GLN A 91 -20.82 -13.91 -2.05
C GLN A 91 -21.92 -12.91 -1.70
N ILE A 92 -21.59 -11.63 -1.58
CA ILE A 92 -22.55 -10.55 -1.35
C ILE A 92 -22.41 -9.55 -2.48
N VAL A 93 -23.42 -9.46 -3.34
CA VAL A 93 -23.33 -8.73 -4.61
C VAL A 93 -24.46 -7.73 -4.78
N GLY A 94 -24.12 -6.48 -5.08
CA GLY A 94 -25.04 -5.48 -5.59
C GLY A 94 -25.35 -5.75 -7.06
N THR A 95 -26.52 -6.32 -7.35
CA THR A 95 -26.88 -6.76 -8.71
C THR A 95 -27.02 -5.63 -9.74
N PRO A 96 -27.38 -4.37 -9.40
CA PRO A 96 -27.44 -3.30 -10.39
C PRO A 96 -26.08 -2.90 -10.98
N TRP A 97 -24.97 -3.23 -10.32
CA TRP A 97 -23.64 -2.78 -10.76
C TRP A 97 -23.22 -3.43 -12.08
N ALA A 98 -23.39 -4.74 -12.22
CA ALA A 98 -22.92 -5.48 -13.39
C ALA A 98 -23.64 -5.06 -14.69
N GLY A 99 -24.91 -4.66 -14.60
CA GLY A 99 -25.72 -4.25 -15.76
C GLY A 99 -25.74 -2.74 -16.01
N GLU A 100 -25.78 -1.93 -14.95
CA GLU A 100 -26.06 -0.49 -15.04
C GLU A 100 -24.93 0.39 -14.47
N GLY A 101 -23.90 -0.20 -13.86
CA GLY A 101 -22.87 0.53 -13.13
C GLY A 101 -23.38 1.27 -11.88
N LYS A 102 -24.60 0.93 -11.41
CA LYS A 102 -25.21 1.54 -10.24
C LYS A 102 -24.91 0.74 -8.97
N TYR A 103 -24.72 1.45 -7.89
CA TYR A 103 -24.45 0.87 -6.57
C TYR A 103 -25.71 0.89 -5.70
N VAL A 104 -25.90 -0.17 -4.90
CA VAL A 104 -26.74 -0.10 -3.71
C VAL A 104 -25.85 0.28 -2.53
N ALA A 105 -26.22 1.33 -1.81
CA ALA A 105 -25.46 1.83 -0.68
C ALA A 105 -25.84 1.12 0.61
N ILE A 106 -24.84 0.68 1.36
CA ILE A 106 -24.94 0.35 2.78
C ILE A 106 -24.39 1.57 3.52
N ASP A 107 -25.27 2.25 4.25
CA ASP A 107 -25.01 3.58 4.78
C ASP A 107 -25.12 3.61 6.32
N GLY A 108 -23.99 3.87 6.96
CA GLY A 108 -23.85 3.87 8.42
C GLY A 108 -24.46 5.07 9.14
N SER A 109 -25.07 6.04 8.43
CA SER A 109 -25.55 7.29 9.05
C SER A 109 -26.62 7.12 10.14
N ALA A 110 -27.29 5.96 10.22
CA ALA A 110 -28.24 5.65 11.28
C ALA A 110 -27.61 4.85 12.44
N TYR A 111 -26.41 4.31 12.25
CA TYR A 111 -25.67 3.53 13.23
C TYR A 111 -24.57 4.36 13.91
N VAL A 112 -23.79 5.11 13.13
CA VAL A 112 -22.77 6.04 13.63
C VAL A 112 -23.43 7.36 13.98
N THR A 113 -23.59 7.61 15.28
CA THR A 113 -24.22 8.83 15.80
C THR A 113 -23.15 9.80 16.32
N GLY A 114 -23.31 11.10 16.02
CA GLY A 114 -22.33 12.14 16.36
C GLY A 114 -21.93 12.99 15.14
N THR A 115 -20.87 13.79 15.28
CA THR A 115 -20.43 14.73 14.25
C THR A 115 -19.04 14.41 13.74
N GLY A 116 -18.93 14.22 12.42
CA GLY A 116 -17.63 14.08 11.75
C GLY A 116 -16.81 12.93 12.31
N THR A 117 -15.52 13.16 12.48
CA THR A 117 -14.58 12.14 12.96
C THR A 117 -14.65 11.91 14.47
N ASP A 118 -15.30 12.80 15.24
CA ASP A 118 -15.57 12.60 16.67
C ASP A 118 -16.62 11.54 16.95
N ALA A 119 -17.47 11.23 15.97
CA ALA A 119 -18.42 10.14 16.06
C ALA A 119 -17.75 8.76 16.13
N CYS A 120 -16.45 8.70 15.84
CA CYS A 120 -15.67 7.48 15.74
C CYS A 120 -14.65 7.39 16.88
N PRO A 121 -14.95 6.62 17.93
CA PRO A 121 -14.09 6.52 19.09
C PRO A 121 -12.84 5.70 18.80
N GLY A 122 -11.75 6.10 19.43
CA GLY A 122 -10.53 5.31 19.54
C GLY A 122 -10.66 4.16 20.53
N ALA A 123 -9.60 3.36 20.63
CA ALA A 123 -9.48 2.27 21.58
C ALA A 123 -9.44 2.75 23.04
N GLU A 124 -8.87 3.94 23.29
CA GLU A 124 -8.84 4.56 24.60
C GLU A 124 -9.91 5.67 24.73
N PRO A 125 -10.51 5.85 25.92
CA PRO A 125 -11.49 6.89 26.16
C PRO A 125 -10.97 8.30 25.80
N GLY A 126 -11.80 9.08 25.11
CA GLY A 126 -11.47 10.45 24.71
C GLY A 126 -10.64 10.59 23.43
N GLN A 127 -10.27 9.48 22.79
CA GLN A 127 -9.59 9.50 21.50
C GLN A 127 -10.59 9.43 20.33
N SER A 128 -10.30 10.12 19.24
CA SER A 128 -11.09 10.10 18.00
C SER A 128 -10.26 10.60 16.81
N GLY A 129 -10.74 10.39 15.58
CA GLY A 129 -10.07 10.88 14.39
C GLY A 129 -9.20 9.86 13.68
N THR A 130 -8.82 10.21 12.46
CA THR A 130 -8.03 9.36 11.58
C THR A 130 -6.65 9.10 12.20
N ASN A 131 -6.12 7.88 12.05
CA ASN A 131 -4.89 7.39 12.68
C ASN A 131 -4.96 7.18 14.21
N VAL A 132 -6.16 7.19 14.81
CA VAL A 132 -6.40 6.63 16.15
C VAL A 132 -6.75 5.15 16.01
N ARG A 133 -6.05 4.30 16.77
CA ARG A 133 -6.34 2.85 16.78
C ARG A 133 -7.82 2.62 17.14
N THR A 134 -8.59 2.03 16.24
CA THR A 134 -10.00 1.67 16.48
C THR A 134 -10.37 0.39 15.74
N THR A 135 -11.32 -0.37 16.28
CA THR A 135 -12.04 -1.45 15.58
C THR A 135 -13.56 -1.28 15.75
N THR A 136 -13.97 -0.07 16.14
CA THR A 136 -15.34 0.22 16.55
C THR A 136 -16.19 0.70 15.37
N LEU A 137 -17.50 0.50 15.50
CA LEU A 137 -18.52 0.93 14.54
C LEU A 137 -18.22 0.57 13.06
N PRO A 138 -17.81 -0.68 12.76
CA PRO A 138 -17.63 -1.12 11.37
C PRO A 138 -18.97 -1.33 10.67
N GLY A 139 -19.00 -1.16 9.33
CA GLY A 139 -20.16 -1.46 8.50
C GLY A 139 -20.35 -2.95 8.26
N LEU A 140 -19.45 -3.55 7.48
CA LEU A 140 -19.39 -5.00 7.26
C LEU A 140 -18.19 -5.60 7.99
N VAL A 141 -18.39 -6.74 8.65
CA VAL A 141 -17.36 -7.40 9.46
C VAL A 141 -17.13 -8.82 8.94
N LEU A 142 -15.92 -9.07 8.44
CA LEU A 142 -15.41 -10.40 8.12
C LEU A 142 -14.47 -10.77 9.26
N ARG A 143 -14.93 -11.64 10.16
CA ARG A 143 -14.16 -12.02 11.36
C ARG A 143 -13.98 -13.53 11.40
N ASP A 144 -12.74 -13.97 11.64
CA ASP A 144 -12.40 -15.38 11.80
C ASP A 144 -12.91 -16.25 10.65
N THR A 145 -12.85 -15.71 9.43
CA THR A 145 -13.51 -16.31 8.27
C THR A 145 -12.63 -16.40 7.02
N ARG A 146 -13.17 -17.00 5.96
CA ARG A 146 -12.50 -17.11 4.68
C ARG A 146 -13.44 -17.12 3.50
N GLY A 147 -12.94 -16.74 2.32
CA GLY A 147 -13.66 -16.94 1.06
C GLY A 147 -14.91 -16.08 0.91
N VAL A 148 -14.89 -14.86 1.47
CA VAL A 148 -15.98 -13.89 1.30
C VAL A 148 -15.72 -13.04 0.07
N GLU A 149 -16.73 -12.88 -0.78
CA GLU A 149 -16.71 -11.95 -1.91
C GLU A 149 -17.67 -10.79 -1.63
N LEU A 150 -17.20 -9.55 -1.76
CA LEU A 150 -18.07 -8.37 -1.75
C LEU A 150 -17.88 -7.60 -3.05
N SER A 151 -18.96 -7.39 -3.81
CA SER A 151 -18.88 -6.68 -5.08
C SER A 151 -20.10 -5.85 -5.46
N GLY A 152 -19.87 -4.77 -6.20
CA GLY A 152 -20.93 -3.91 -6.72
C GLY A 152 -21.69 -3.10 -5.66
N LEU A 153 -21.07 -2.83 -4.50
CA LEU A 153 -21.68 -2.10 -3.39
C LEU A 153 -21.08 -0.71 -3.21
N GLU A 154 -21.86 0.22 -2.67
CA GLU A 154 -21.32 1.44 -2.05
C GLU A 154 -21.38 1.26 -0.53
N ILE A 155 -20.27 1.47 0.17
CA ILE A 155 -20.16 1.31 1.63
C ILE A 155 -19.68 2.63 2.21
N ARG A 156 -20.51 3.27 3.03
CA ARG A 156 -20.26 4.65 3.45
C ARG A 156 -20.73 5.01 4.85
N ASN A 157 -20.14 6.09 5.37
CA ASN A 157 -20.51 6.72 6.64
C ASN A 157 -20.39 5.80 7.86
N PHE A 158 -19.47 4.84 7.84
CA PHE A 158 -19.06 4.07 9.01
C PHE A 158 -17.77 4.64 9.60
N CYS A 159 -17.36 4.15 10.77
CA CYS A 159 -16.00 4.43 11.24
C CYS A 159 -14.98 3.57 10.51
N ILE A 160 -15.35 2.33 10.23
CA ILE A 160 -14.64 1.42 9.33
C ILE A 160 -15.65 0.90 8.31
N GLY A 161 -15.42 1.10 7.01
CA GLY A 161 -16.37 0.61 6.00
C GLY A 161 -16.49 -0.92 6.01
N VAL A 162 -15.35 -1.59 5.80
CA VAL A 162 -15.23 -3.05 5.91
C VAL A 162 -14.08 -3.42 6.84
N LEU A 163 -14.38 -4.17 7.89
CA LEU A 163 -13.38 -4.74 8.79
C LEU A 163 -13.09 -6.19 8.39
N ILE A 164 -11.86 -6.47 7.97
CA ILE A 164 -11.36 -7.81 7.66
C ILE A 164 -10.40 -8.21 8.79
N ASN A 165 -10.90 -9.02 9.72
CA ASN A 165 -10.18 -9.38 10.93
C ASN A 165 -9.94 -10.89 11.03
N ARG A 166 -8.67 -11.29 11.14
CA ARG A 166 -8.21 -12.69 11.18
C ARG A 166 -8.85 -13.56 10.10
N SER A 167 -8.94 -13.00 8.89
CA SER A 167 -9.69 -13.57 7.77
C SER A 167 -8.83 -13.73 6.53
N SER A 168 -9.14 -14.72 5.68
CA SER A 168 -8.31 -15.05 4.52
C SER A 168 -9.06 -15.30 3.22
N HIS A 169 -8.38 -15.13 2.09
CA HIS A 169 -8.92 -15.47 0.77
C HIS A 169 -10.25 -14.75 0.44
N SER A 170 -10.45 -13.54 0.98
CA SER A 170 -11.60 -12.71 0.64
C SER A 170 -11.29 -11.89 -0.61
N ASP A 171 -12.29 -11.67 -1.47
CA ASP A 171 -12.17 -10.83 -2.68
C ASP A 171 -13.15 -9.66 -2.58
N ILE A 172 -12.62 -8.46 -2.35
CA ILE A 172 -13.39 -7.23 -2.24
C ILE A 172 -13.12 -6.43 -3.50
N HIS A 173 -14.10 -6.37 -4.41
CA HIS A 173 -13.87 -5.79 -5.71
C HIS A 173 -15.02 -5.01 -6.30
N ASP A 174 -14.67 -4.05 -7.15
CA ASP A 174 -15.64 -3.25 -7.91
C ASP A 174 -16.64 -2.48 -7.02
N ASN A 175 -16.25 -2.09 -5.80
CA ASN A 175 -17.07 -1.33 -4.85
C ASN A 175 -16.70 0.15 -4.84
N ARG A 176 -17.60 0.98 -4.28
CA ARG A 176 -17.30 2.34 -3.82
C ARG A 176 -17.23 2.36 -2.31
N ILE A 177 -16.13 2.81 -1.75
CA ILE A 177 -15.90 2.92 -0.30
C ILE A 177 -15.76 4.41 0.01
N VAL A 178 -16.77 5.01 0.63
CA VAL A 178 -16.93 6.47 0.61
C VAL A 178 -17.14 7.02 2.02
N ALA A 179 -16.40 8.08 2.39
CA ALA A 179 -16.67 8.85 3.60
C ALA A 179 -16.77 8.02 4.90
N ASN A 180 -16.00 6.93 4.99
CA ASN A 180 -15.81 6.22 6.25
C ASN A 180 -14.70 6.94 7.03
N LYS A 181 -14.98 7.42 8.24
CA LYS A 181 -14.16 8.45 8.93
C LYS A 181 -13.69 7.96 10.28
N GLY A 182 -12.58 8.50 10.80
CA GLY A 182 -12.04 8.12 12.11
C GLY A 182 -11.36 6.75 12.17
N GLY A 183 -11.65 5.83 11.23
CA GLY A 183 -10.83 4.68 10.90
C GLY A 183 -10.54 4.67 9.39
N ALA A 184 -10.72 3.50 8.76
CA ALA A 184 -10.42 3.29 7.35
C ALA A 184 -11.66 2.97 6.51
N GLY A 185 -11.56 3.20 5.19
CA GLY A 185 -12.49 2.63 4.23
C GLY A 185 -12.54 1.10 4.35
N ILE A 186 -11.39 0.45 4.31
CA ILE A 186 -11.24 -0.99 4.62
C ILE A 186 -10.06 -1.19 5.56
N MET A 187 -10.25 -1.95 6.63
CA MET A 187 -9.19 -2.30 7.58
C MET A 187 -8.91 -3.80 7.54
N LEU A 188 -7.68 -4.17 7.21
CA LEU A 188 -7.16 -5.53 7.33
C LEU A 188 -6.31 -5.60 8.59
N THR A 189 -6.71 -6.45 9.52
CA THR A 189 -6.02 -6.53 10.80
C THR A 189 -6.09 -7.93 11.39
N GLY A 190 -5.01 -8.39 11.99
CA GLY A 190 -5.01 -9.55 12.88
C GLY A 190 -5.20 -9.16 14.33
N ASP A 191 -5.33 -7.87 14.67
CA ASP A 191 -5.43 -7.36 16.04
C ASP A 191 -6.62 -8.02 16.76
N ASP A 192 -6.38 -8.47 17.99
CA ASP A 192 -7.37 -9.09 18.88
C ASP A 192 -7.96 -8.08 19.89
N GLY A 193 -7.62 -6.80 19.75
CA GLY A 193 -7.99 -5.72 20.65
C GLY A 193 -6.93 -5.43 21.72
N LYS A 194 -5.89 -6.25 21.89
CA LYS A 194 -4.91 -6.10 22.99
C LYS A 194 -3.66 -5.30 22.64
N GLY A 195 -3.53 -4.83 21.39
CA GLY A 195 -2.54 -3.81 21.01
C GLY A 195 -1.11 -4.31 20.83
N GLN A 196 -0.93 -5.64 20.80
CA GLN A 196 0.36 -6.28 20.49
C GLN A 196 0.38 -6.82 19.07
N SER A 197 1.56 -7.12 18.54
CA SER A 197 1.68 -7.87 17.29
C SER A 197 0.97 -9.22 17.45
N THR A 198 -0.05 -9.45 16.65
CA THR A 198 -0.77 -10.72 16.63
C THR A 198 -0.16 -11.68 15.61
N ALA A 199 -0.57 -12.95 15.67
CA ALA A 199 -0.20 -13.92 14.65
C ALA A 199 -0.68 -13.46 13.27
N THR A 200 0.11 -13.76 12.23
CA THR A 200 -0.23 -13.49 10.84
C THR A 200 -1.47 -14.29 10.43
N THR A 201 -2.63 -13.64 10.51
CA THR A 201 -3.94 -14.29 10.44
C THR A 201 -4.87 -13.63 9.42
N THR A 202 -4.54 -12.43 8.94
CA THR A 202 -5.29 -11.74 7.89
C THR A 202 -4.51 -11.77 6.58
N VAL A 203 -4.75 -12.83 5.80
CA VAL A 203 -3.85 -13.21 4.71
C VAL A 203 -4.54 -13.54 3.41
N HIS A 204 -3.85 -13.32 2.28
CA HIS A 204 -4.34 -13.70 0.94
C HIS A 204 -5.68 -13.07 0.58
N ASN A 205 -6.03 -11.93 1.17
CA ASN A 205 -7.19 -11.15 0.75
C ASN A 205 -6.82 -10.29 -0.47
N ARG A 206 -7.79 -10.06 -1.33
CA ARG A 206 -7.66 -9.29 -2.57
C ARG A 206 -8.60 -8.10 -2.46
N ILE A 207 -8.05 -6.90 -2.58
CA ILE A 207 -8.79 -5.64 -2.61
C ILE A 207 -8.53 -5.01 -3.98
N VAL A 208 -9.48 -5.15 -4.90
CA VAL A 208 -9.21 -4.94 -6.33
C VAL A 208 -10.28 -4.10 -7.04
N ARG A 209 -9.90 -3.13 -7.87
CA ARG A 209 -10.84 -2.30 -8.67
C ARG A 209 -11.90 -1.55 -7.85
N ASN A 210 -11.61 -1.20 -6.61
CA ASN A 210 -12.50 -0.37 -5.79
C ASN A 210 -12.16 1.13 -5.96
N GLN A 211 -13.12 1.98 -5.62
CA GLN A 211 -12.95 3.42 -5.47
C GLN A 211 -13.06 3.81 -4.01
N PHE A 212 -11.96 4.31 -3.43
CA PHE A 212 -11.90 4.86 -2.09
C PHE A 212 -11.95 6.38 -2.19
N VAL A 213 -13.03 6.99 -1.70
CA VAL A 213 -13.27 8.44 -1.82
C VAL A 213 -13.54 9.04 -0.45
N ASP A 214 -12.73 10.02 -0.07
CA ASP A 214 -12.94 10.84 1.14
C ASP A 214 -13.09 10.04 2.45
N ASN A 215 -12.48 8.86 2.53
CA ASN A 215 -12.31 8.14 3.80
C ASN A 215 -11.21 8.82 4.63
N GLY A 216 -11.18 8.55 5.94
CA GLY A 216 -10.06 8.96 6.81
C GLY A 216 -8.74 8.40 6.27
N ASP A 217 -8.47 7.13 6.58
CA ASP A 217 -7.55 6.35 5.76
C ASP A 217 -8.35 5.62 4.67
N GLY A 218 -7.80 5.54 3.46
CA GLY A 218 -8.44 4.78 2.39
C GLY A 218 -8.51 3.30 2.76
N LEU A 219 -7.37 2.73 3.12
CA LEU A 219 -7.24 1.35 3.55
C LEU A 219 -6.09 1.18 4.55
N GLU A 220 -6.29 0.30 5.53
CA GLU A 220 -5.27 -0.05 6.50
C GLU A 220 -4.86 -1.53 6.38
N LEU A 221 -3.55 -1.79 6.42
CA LEU A 221 -2.91 -3.10 6.54
C LEU A 221 -2.13 -3.12 7.84
N THR A 222 -2.81 -3.48 8.93
CA THR A 222 -2.22 -3.39 10.27
C THR A 222 -1.64 -4.74 10.73
N ARG A 223 -1.17 -4.78 11.99
CA ARG A 223 -0.62 -5.96 12.69
C ARG A 223 -1.33 -7.26 12.28
N GLY A 224 -0.57 -8.26 11.85
CA GLY A 224 -1.10 -9.56 11.44
C GLY A 224 -1.68 -9.63 10.02
N ALA A 225 -1.70 -8.50 9.28
CA ALA A 225 -1.99 -8.49 7.84
C ALA A 225 -0.73 -8.81 7.03
N ALA A 226 -0.77 -9.90 6.25
CA ALA A 226 0.31 -10.25 5.34
C ALA A 226 -0.13 -10.97 4.08
N TRP A 227 0.71 -10.94 3.04
CA TRP A 227 0.43 -11.62 1.76
C TRP A 227 -0.91 -11.25 1.14
N ASN A 228 -1.39 -10.03 1.40
CA ASN A 228 -2.59 -9.48 0.78
C ASN A 228 -2.22 -8.74 -0.52
N LEU A 229 -3.17 -8.69 -1.44
CA LEU A 229 -3.06 -7.97 -2.70
C LEU A 229 -3.99 -6.77 -2.68
N VAL A 230 -3.44 -5.58 -2.89
CA VAL A 230 -4.20 -4.35 -3.14
C VAL A 230 -3.87 -3.87 -4.55
N ALA A 231 -4.81 -3.97 -5.48
CA ALA A 231 -4.51 -3.68 -6.88
C ALA A 231 -5.60 -2.96 -7.67
N ASP A 232 -5.18 -2.14 -8.62
CA ASP A 232 -6.09 -1.50 -9.59
C ASP A 232 -7.18 -0.63 -8.94
N ASN A 233 -6.97 -0.13 -7.71
CA ASN A 233 -7.92 0.72 -7.01
C ASN A 233 -7.63 2.22 -7.26
N LEU A 234 -8.66 3.04 -7.12
CA LEU A 234 -8.54 4.49 -6.96
C LEU A 234 -8.62 4.86 -5.48
N PHE A 235 -7.63 5.57 -4.97
CA PHE A 235 -7.65 6.26 -3.68
C PHE A 235 -7.64 7.75 -3.97
N GLN A 236 -8.70 8.45 -3.56
CA GLN A 236 -8.84 9.88 -3.79
C GLN A 236 -9.37 10.59 -2.56
N SER A 237 -8.67 11.64 -2.16
CA SER A 237 -9.20 12.63 -1.25
C SER A 237 -9.58 13.91 -2.00
N THR A 238 -10.65 14.55 -1.58
CA THR A 238 -11.11 15.83 -2.11
C THR A 238 -11.22 16.86 -0.98
N ALA A 239 -11.64 18.08 -1.31
CA ALA A 239 -11.92 19.11 -0.30
C ALA A 239 -13.07 18.74 0.65
N ALA A 240 -13.87 17.72 0.34
CA ALA A 240 -14.91 17.22 1.22
C ALA A 240 -14.37 16.32 2.36
N ASN A 241 -13.13 15.85 2.25
CA ASN A 241 -12.48 15.08 3.29
C ASN A 241 -11.86 16.02 4.35
N PRO A 242 -12.36 16.04 5.59
CA PRO A 242 -11.80 16.88 6.64
C PRO A 242 -10.45 16.36 7.16
N GLU A 243 -10.14 15.07 6.96
CA GLU A 243 -8.93 14.43 7.47
C GLU A 243 -8.27 13.59 6.36
N PRO A 244 -7.65 14.22 5.33
CA PRO A 244 -7.01 13.54 4.20
C PRO A 244 -5.70 12.87 4.62
N SER A 245 -5.76 11.86 5.48
CA SER A 245 -4.63 11.16 6.10
C SER A 245 -3.83 10.33 5.08
N GLN A 246 -4.01 9.00 5.04
CA GLN A 246 -3.33 8.14 4.07
C GLN A 246 -4.29 7.51 3.06
N GLY A 247 -3.83 7.37 1.82
CA GLY A 247 -4.50 6.49 0.87
C GLY A 247 -4.44 5.05 1.36
N ILE A 248 -3.24 4.59 1.73
CA ILE A 248 -3.01 3.34 2.46
C ILE A 248 -2.06 3.57 3.64
N GLU A 249 -2.41 3.07 4.82
CA GLU A 249 -1.46 2.87 5.92
C GLU A 249 -1.10 1.37 6.05
N ILE A 250 0.20 1.05 6.06
CA ILE A 250 0.72 -0.27 6.42
C ILE A 250 1.38 -0.18 7.80
N LEU A 251 0.61 -0.44 8.86
CA LEU A 251 1.06 -0.38 10.25
C LEU A 251 1.45 -1.77 10.77
N TRP A 252 2.74 -2.12 10.69
CA TRP A 252 3.26 -3.47 10.99
C TRP A 252 2.68 -4.58 10.10
N GLY A 253 2.03 -4.25 8.98
CA GLY A 253 1.71 -5.20 7.92
C GLY A 253 2.98 -5.61 7.17
N ASN A 254 3.10 -6.90 6.85
CA ASN A 254 4.30 -7.44 6.21
C ASN A 254 3.96 -8.20 4.92
N ASP A 255 4.91 -8.31 3.98
CA ASP A 255 4.77 -9.18 2.82
C ASP A 255 3.52 -8.88 1.95
N ASN A 256 2.97 -7.65 2.01
CA ASN A 256 1.81 -7.27 1.20
C ASN A 256 2.26 -6.73 -0.17
N THR A 257 1.40 -6.90 -1.16
CA THR A 257 1.62 -6.41 -2.53
C THR A 257 0.63 -5.31 -2.86
N VAL A 258 1.12 -4.12 -3.19
CA VAL A 258 0.32 -2.97 -3.58
C VAL A 258 0.72 -2.55 -4.99
N VAL A 259 -0.14 -2.80 -5.99
CA VAL A 259 0.22 -2.61 -7.39
C VAL A 259 -0.84 -1.96 -8.27
N ARG A 260 -0.43 -1.10 -9.21
CA ARG A 260 -1.33 -0.46 -10.20
C ARG A 260 -2.48 0.36 -9.59
N ASN A 261 -2.35 0.83 -8.36
CA ASN A 261 -3.31 1.73 -7.74
C ASN A 261 -3.01 3.18 -8.12
N ARG A 262 -4.00 4.05 -7.98
CA ARG A 262 -3.86 5.50 -8.15
C ARG A 262 -4.16 6.21 -6.83
N PHE A 263 -3.25 7.08 -6.40
CA PHE A 263 -3.35 7.85 -5.15
C PHE A 263 -3.36 9.34 -5.45
N VAL A 264 -4.41 10.03 -5.02
CA VAL A 264 -4.66 11.44 -5.35
C VAL A 264 -4.99 12.25 -4.11
N ASP A 265 -4.21 13.32 -3.91
CA ASP A 265 -4.50 14.42 -2.96
C ASP A 265 -4.57 14.05 -1.47
N TYR A 266 -3.84 13.01 -1.03
CA TYR A 266 -3.67 12.68 0.40
C TYR A 266 -2.52 13.45 1.07
N SER A 267 -2.41 13.33 2.40
CA SER A 267 -1.21 13.71 3.15
C SER A 267 -0.09 12.73 2.83
N ASP A 268 -0.36 11.43 2.91
CA ASP A 268 0.51 10.37 2.39
C ASP A 268 -0.28 9.55 1.36
N GLY A 269 0.22 9.40 0.13
CA GLY A 269 -0.42 8.49 -0.83
C GLY A 269 -0.41 7.06 -0.29
N LEU A 270 0.76 6.60 0.14
CA LEU A 270 0.94 5.34 0.87
C LEU A 270 2.01 5.50 1.95
N GLN A 271 1.67 5.13 3.18
CA GLN A 271 2.60 5.09 4.30
C GLN A 271 2.89 3.65 4.73
N ILE A 272 4.17 3.32 4.88
CA ILE A 272 4.61 2.14 5.61
C ILE A 272 5.14 2.60 6.97
N ASN A 273 4.48 2.13 8.03
CA ASN A 273 4.79 2.39 9.42
C ASN A 273 5.27 1.09 10.09
N TRP A 274 6.59 0.86 9.98
CA TRP A 274 7.33 -0.33 10.43
C TRP A 274 6.82 -1.67 9.88
N GLY A 275 6.28 -1.68 8.66
CA GLY A 275 6.00 -2.90 7.90
C GLY A 275 7.23 -3.39 7.13
N ASN A 276 7.38 -4.71 6.94
CA ASN A 276 8.55 -5.30 6.29
C ASN A 276 8.18 -6.09 5.03
N ARG A 277 9.11 -6.16 4.06
CA ARG A 277 8.98 -6.97 2.83
C ARG A 277 7.73 -6.67 1.99
N ASN A 278 7.19 -5.46 2.07
CA ASN A 278 6.07 -5.06 1.23
C ASN A 278 6.58 -4.69 -0.17
N TYR A 279 5.84 -5.08 -1.21
CA TYR A 279 6.15 -4.80 -2.60
C TYR A 279 5.18 -3.78 -3.18
N ILE A 280 5.68 -2.59 -3.51
CA ILE A 280 4.89 -1.44 -3.97
C ILE A 280 5.31 -1.12 -5.41
N ALA A 281 4.50 -1.48 -6.41
CA ALA A 281 4.92 -1.36 -7.80
C ALA A 281 3.87 -0.89 -8.80
N ALA A 282 4.31 -0.18 -9.84
CA ALA A 282 3.46 0.29 -10.93
C ALA A 282 2.26 1.15 -10.48
N ASN A 283 2.29 1.74 -9.29
CA ASN A 283 1.26 2.66 -8.82
C ASN A 283 1.51 4.08 -9.35
N THR A 284 0.46 4.90 -9.33
CA THR A 284 0.53 6.33 -9.67
C THR A 284 0.22 7.17 -8.44
N PHE A 285 1.10 8.11 -8.11
CA PHE A 285 0.96 9.04 -6.99
C PHE A 285 0.96 10.48 -7.49
N THR A 286 -0.13 11.21 -7.27
CA THR A 286 -0.28 12.58 -7.79
C THR A 286 -0.89 13.53 -6.77
N GLY A 287 -0.31 14.72 -6.64
CA GLY A 287 -0.88 15.79 -5.83
C GLY A 287 -0.83 15.55 -4.33
N ASN A 288 -0.17 14.50 -3.84
CA ASN A 288 -0.08 14.20 -2.41
C ASN A 288 0.94 15.12 -1.71
N SER A 289 0.81 15.33 -0.39
CA SER A 289 1.88 16.02 0.37
C SER A 289 3.15 15.19 0.34
N ILE A 290 3.02 13.87 0.51
CA ILE A 290 4.05 12.86 0.28
C ILE A 290 3.44 11.75 -0.59
N GLY A 291 4.13 11.34 -1.66
CA GLY A 291 3.70 10.23 -2.50
C GLY A 291 3.75 8.91 -1.74
N LEU A 292 4.94 8.55 -1.24
CA LEU A 292 5.14 7.40 -0.37
C LEU A 292 6.01 7.77 0.83
N SER A 293 5.67 7.30 2.03
CA SER A 293 6.56 7.36 3.19
C SER A 293 6.93 5.97 3.69
N ILE A 294 8.22 5.75 3.93
CA ILE A 294 8.80 4.41 4.12
C ILE A 294 9.56 4.32 5.44
N THR A 295 9.19 3.30 6.22
CA THR A 295 9.93 2.74 7.36
C THR A 295 9.80 1.20 7.34
N GLY A 296 10.50 0.51 8.25
CA GLY A 296 10.64 -0.95 8.25
C GLY A 296 11.80 -1.42 7.37
N SER A 297 11.87 -2.72 7.08
CA SER A 297 12.95 -3.35 6.34
C SER A 297 12.48 -4.09 5.09
N ASP A 298 13.39 -4.18 4.11
CA ASP A 298 13.28 -5.00 2.91
C ASP A 298 12.04 -4.69 2.06
N ASN A 299 11.45 -3.51 2.23
CA ASN A 299 10.39 -3.05 1.34
C ASN A 299 10.99 -2.64 0.00
N VAL A 300 10.21 -2.85 -1.05
CA VAL A 300 10.62 -2.59 -2.43
C VAL A 300 9.60 -1.66 -3.06
N VAL A 301 10.07 -0.49 -3.53
CA VAL A 301 9.28 0.49 -4.28
C VAL A 301 9.82 0.50 -5.71
N ASP A 302 9.06 -0.05 -6.65
CA ASP A 302 9.56 -0.43 -7.97
C ASP A 302 8.66 0.05 -9.11
N GLY A 303 9.21 0.77 -10.09
CA GLY A 303 8.48 1.10 -11.32
C GLY A 303 7.22 1.96 -11.11
N ASN A 304 7.11 2.74 -10.03
CA ASN A 304 5.96 3.63 -9.80
C ASN A 304 6.09 4.94 -10.58
N THR A 305 4.95 5.57 -10.88
CA THR A 305 4.87 6.93 -11.42
C THR A 305 4.50 7.91 -10.31
N ILE A 306 5.40 8.82 -9.97
CA ILE A 306 5.27 9.70 -8.80
C ILE A 306 5.45 11.14 -9.28
N THR A 307 4.35 11.87 -9.42
CA THR A 307 4.35 13.15 -10.13
C THR A 307 3.61 14.25 -9.38
N GLY A 308 4.21 15.45 -9.29
CA GLY A 308 3.50 16.61 -8.73
C GLY A 308 3.14 16.46 -7.26
N ASN A 309 3.95 15.76 -6.46
CA ASN A 309 3.76 15.64 -5.02
C ASN A 309 4.66 16.66 -4.28
N GLY A 310 4.39 16.88 -2.99
CA GLY A 310 5.29 17.66 -2.15
C GLY A 310 6.63 16.96 -1.99
N ILE A 311 6.60 15.69 -1.60
CA ILE A 311 7.74 14.77 -1.59
C ILE A 311 7.36 13.54 -2.41
N GLY A 312 8.26 13.02 -3.24
CA GLY A 312 8.01 11.78 -3.98
C GLY A 312 8.04 10.57 -3.06
N ILE A 313 9.23 10.20 -2.59
CA ILE A 313 9.50 9.15 -1.60
C ILE A 313 10.15 9.81 -0.38
N ALA A 314 9.48 9.74 0.76
CA ALA A 314 10.03 10.11 2.06
C ALA A 314 10.56 8.86 2.77
N VAL A 315 11.79 8.90 3.25
CA VAL A 315 12.33 7.85 4.13
C VAL A 315 12.53 8.41 5.51
N ARG A 316 11.77 7.88 6.48
CA ARG A 316 11.75 8.40 7.84
C ARG A 316 12.81 7.70 8.70
N PRO A 317 13.40 8.41 9.67
CA PRO A 317 14.23 7.77 10.68
C PRO A 317 13.41 6.77 11.50
N GLN A 318 14.11 5.78 12.05
CA GLN A 318 13.54 4.78 12.94
C GLN A 318 14.63 4.30 13.92
N PRO A 319 14.27 3.66 15.05
CA PRO A 319 15.26 3.29 16.08
C PRO A 319 16.41 2.43 15.57
N VAL A 320 16.13 1.55 14.62
CA VAL A 320 17.12 0.71 13.94
C VAL A 320 17.02 0.96 12.44
N SER A 321 18.02 1.63 11.86
CA SER A 321 18.03 1.88 10.42
C SER A 321 18.02 0.56 9.65
N ALA A 322 17.18 0.48 8.62
CA ALA A 322 16.97 -0.75 7.86
C ALA A 322 16.94 -0.46 6.36
N PRO A 323 17.38 -1.42 5.52
CA PRO A 323 17.45 -1.24 4.08
C PRO A 323 16.06 -1.34 3.44
N ASN A 324 15.82 -0.50 2.45
CA ASN A 324 14.66 -0.50 1.56
C ASN A 324 15.13 -0.09 0.16
N ARG A 325 14.60 -0.79 -0.86
CA ARG A 325 15.01 -0.63 -2.25
C ARG A 325 14.04 0.25 -3.00
N PHE A 326 14.57 1.24 -3.72
CA PHE A 326 13.81 2.07 -4.65
C PHE A 326 14.41 1.89 -6.04
N SER A 327 13.67 1.30 -6.97
CA SER A 327 14.17 0.98 -8.32
C SER A 327 13.22 1.49 -9.39
N ALA A 328 13.77 1.99 -10.49
CA ALA A 328 13.02 2.28 -11.72
C ALA A 328 11.77 3.18 -11.55
N ASN A 329 11.65 3.94 -10.46
CA ASN A 329 10.53 4.84 -10.23
C ASN A 329 10.68 6.08 -11.10
N GLN A 330 9.63 6.39 -11.87
CA GLN A 330 9.54 7.63 -12.63
C GLN A 330 9.06 8.75 -11.70
N MET A 331 9.93 9.70 -11.40
CA MET A 331 9.64 10.80 -10.48
C MET A 331 9.79 12.13 -11.22
N VAL A 332 8.71 12.92 -11.33
CA VAL A 332 8.70 14.17 -12.13
C VAL A 332 7.91 15.28 -11.43
N GLY A 333 8.51 16.46 -11.30
CA GLY A 333 7.84 17.64 -10.77
C GLY A 333 7.43 17.51 -9.32
N ASN A 334 8.11 16.65 -8.55
CA ASN A 334 7.95 16.61 -7.10
C ASN A 334 8.71 17.79 -6.47
N GLY A 335 8.42 18.11 -5.22
CA GLY A 335 9.00 19.29 -4.56
C GLY A 335 8.02 20.43 -4.32
N LEU A 336 6.72 20.20 -4.58
CA LEU A 336 5.70 21.24 -4.49
C LEU A 336 5.40 21.65 -3.03
N PRO A 337 4.98 22.90 -2.77
CA PRO A 337 4.62 23.36 -1.43
C PRO A 337 3.23 22.85 -1.03
N ILE A 338 3.06 21.53 -0.96
CA ILE A 338 1.82 20.86 -0.55
C ILE A 338 1.92 20.52 0.93
N GLU A 339 1.14 21.22 1.74
CA GLU A 339 1.09 21.10 3.20
C GLU A 339 -0.29 20.57 3.60
N ARG A 340 -0.42 19.24 3.67
CA ARG A 340 -1.55 18.58 4.32
C ARG A 340 -0.99 17.92 5.58
N CYS A 341 -1.52 18.30 6.73
CA CYS A 341 -0.89 18.05 8.03
C CYS A 341 -1.65 17.02 8.85
N GLU A 342 -2.37 16.12 8.20
CA GLU A 342 -2.88 14.92 8.87
C GLU A 342 -1.75 13.91 9.03
N ALA A 343 -2.03 12.77 9.67
CA ALA A 343 -1.01 11.77 9.97
C ALA A 343 -0.13 11.47 8.73
N GLY A 344 1.19 11.46 8.94
CA GLY A 344 2.16 11.26 7.85
C GLY A 344 2.47 12.48 6.97
N GLY A 345 1.67 13.55 7.00
CA GLY A 345 1.89 14.75 6.19
C GLY A 345 3.24 15.47 6.36
N ALA A 346 3.63 16.28 5.37
CA ALA A 346 4.85 17.09 5.40
C ALA A 346 4.54 18.59 5.63
N CYS A 347 4.59 19.01 6.90
CA CYS A 347 4.26 20.39 7.31
C CYS A 347 5.33 21.08 8.18
N VAL A 348 6.51 20.50 8.31
CA VAL A 348 7.62 21.16 9.01
C VAL A 348 8.11 22.34 8.17
N THR A 349 8.22 23.52 8.78
CA THR A 349 8.76 24.71 8.11
C THR A 349 10.18 24.45 7.61
N GLY A 350 10.42 24.75 6.33
CA GLY A 350 11.73 24.52 5.70
C GLY A 350 12.07 23.04 5.46
N GLN A 351 11.11 22.12 5.61
CA GLN A 351 11.26 20.71 5.27
C GLN A 351 11.80 20.58 3.84
N ARG A 352 12.86 19.79 3.66
CA ARG A 352 13.37 19.47 2.33
C ARG A 352 12.30 18.73 1.54
N ARG A 353 12.13 19.12 0.28
CA ARG A 353 11.18 18.54 -0.67
C ARG A 353 11.91 18.06 -1.94
N GLY A 354 11.29 17.17 -2.71
CA GLY A 354 11.87 16.61 -3.95
C GLY A 354 11.51 15.14 -4.17
N ALA A 355 12.24 14.49 -5.09
CA ALA A 355 11.94 13.12 -5.53
C ALA A 355 12.18 12.05 -4.45
N ILE A 356 13.36 12.00 -3.84
CA ILE A 356 13.65 11.11 -2.69
C ILE A 356 14.26 11.96 -1.58
N VAL A 357 13.62 11.97 -0.41
CA VAL A 357 14.03 12.78 0.74
C VAL A 357 14.19 11.89 1.97
N PHE A 358 15.37 11.93 2.58
CA PHE A 358 15.64 11.25 3.84
C PHE A 358 15.43 12.21 5.01
N GLY A 359 15.11 11.64 6.17
CA GLY A 359 15.03 12.37 7.43
C GLY A 359 13.70 13.12 7.59
N VAL A 360 12.66 12.69 6.88
CA VAL A 360 11.32 13.29 7.00
C VAL A 360 10.71 12.85 8.34
N PRO A 361 10.31 13.77 9.22
CA PRO A 361 9.73 13.41 10.51
C PRO A 361 8.34 12.83 10.34
N GLY A 362 8.13 11.63 10.87
CA GLY A 362 6.81 11.02 11.13
C GLY A 362 6.31 11.30 12.53
N LEU A 363 5.11 10.78 12.82
CA LEU A 363 4.36 11.04 14.05
C LEU A 363 5.23 10.91 15.31
N GLU A 364 6.02 9.84 15.39
CA GLU A 364 6.96 9.45 16.46
C GLU A 364 8.05 10.46 16.77
N HIS A 365 8.28 11.45 15.90
CA HIS A 365 9.36 12.40 16.01
C HIS A 365 8.96 13.69 16.73
N ALA A 366 9.89 14.25 17.51
CA ALA A 366 9.67 15.47 18.28
C ALA A 366 9.36 16.69 17.40
N VAL A 367 9.97 16.72 16.21
CA VAL A 367 9.86 17.84 15.25
C VAL A 367 8.70 17.69 14.27
N PHE A 368 7.90 16.63 14.37
CA PHE A 368 6.73 16.45 13.52
C PHE A 368 5.68 17.56 13.75
N VAL A 369 5.10 18.04 12.66
CA VAL A 369 4.00 19.01 12.66
C VAL A 369 2.82 18.37 11.94
N GLY A 370 1.73 18.15 12.67
CA GLY A 370 0.50 17.58 12.16
C GLY A 370 -0.35 16.92 13.23
N SER A 371 -1.55 16.50 12.84
CA SER A 371 -2.51 15.77 13.67
C SER A 371 -2.15 14.28 13.77
N ARG A 372 -2.37 13.69 14.95
CA ARG A 372 -2.32 12.23 15.20
C ARG A 372 -3.72 11.64 15.41
N GLY A 373 -4.75 12.44 15.14
CA GLY A 373 -6.06 12.29 15.77
C GLY A 373 -6.12 12.99 17.13
N ARG A 374 -7.32 13.08 17.67
CA ARG A 374 -7.67 13.83 18.88
C ARG A 374 -7.54 12.94 20.11
N GLY A 375 -7.22 13.55 21.25
CA GLY A 375 -7.01 12.84 22.51
C GLY A 375 -5.76 11.96 22.55
N VAL A 376 -4.96 11.93 21.48
CA VAL A 376 -3.68 11.22 21.43
C VAL A 376 -2.56 12.16 21.89
N GLU A 377 -2.42 12.31 23.21
CA GLU A 377 -1.29 13.02 23.79
C GLU A 377 -0.11 12.06 23.97
N GLY A 378 0.86 12.13 23.06
CA GLY A 378 2.13 11.45 23.22
C GLY A 378 3.05 12.24 24.14
N ASP A 379 3.59 11.57 25.18
CA ASP A 379 4.62 12.12 26.07
C ASP A 379 5.77 12.74 25.25
N PRO A 380 5.94 14.09 25.27
CA PRO A 380 6.97 14.77 24.50
C PRO A 380 8.39 14.27 24.82
N ALA A 381 8.64 13.80 26.05
CA ALA A 381 9.93 13.28 26.46
C ALA A 381 10.26 11.91 25.82
N LYS A 382 9.24 11.19 25.34
CA LYS A 382 9.40 9.89 24.64
C LYS A 382 9.49 10.02 23.11
N ARG A 383 9.38 11.24 22.56
CA ARG A 383 9.45 11.44 21.11
C ARG A 383 10.88 11.30 20.61
N ALA A 384 11.02 10.62 19.48
CA ALA A 384 12.31 10.41 18.84
C ALA A 384 12.89 11.72 18.33
N ARG A 385 14.21 11.88 18.45
CA ARG A 385 14.94 13.03 17.91
C ARG A 385 15.52 12.69 16.54
N ILE A 386 15.35 13.60 15.60
CA ILE A 386 16.07 13.62 14.33
C ILE A 386 17.12 14.71 14.46
N CYS A 387 18.38 14.36 14.23
CA CYS A 387 19.48 15.30 14.37
C CYS A 387 20.17 15.51 13.02
N ALA A 388 20.68 16.71 12.82
CA ALA A 388 21.54 17.06 11.70
C ALA A 388 22.93 17.37 12.24
N GLY A 389 23.97 16.75 11.67
CA GLY A 389 25.37 17.03 12.01
C GLY A 389 26.06 15.95 12.85
N ALA A 390 27.21 16.32 13.43
CA ALA A 390 28.14 15.40 14.10
C ALA A 390 27.71 14.99 15.52
N ASP A 391 26.88 15.81 16.17
CA ASP A 391 26.37 15.53 17.51
C ASP A 391 25.07 14.72 17.41
N SER A 392 25.19 13.40 17.60
CA SER A 392 24.14 12.41 17.30
C SER A 392 23.67 11.63 18.53
N GLU A 393 24.09 12.04 19.72
CA GLU A 393 23.70 11.36 20.96
C GLU A 393 22.18 11.44 21.19
N GLY A 394 21.54 10.27 21.36
CA GLY A 394 20.09 10.17 21.56
C GLY A 394 19.23 10.41 20.32
N CYS A 395 19.86 10.50 19.13
CA CYS A 395 19.17 10.69 17.86
C CYS A 395 18.93 9.35 17.17
N GLN A 396 17.86 9.25 16.39
CA GLN A 396 17.70 8.08 15.53
C GLN A 396 18.76 8.08 14.40
N PRO A 397 19.25 6.88 14.01
CA PRO A 397 20.25 6.76 12.96
C PRO A 397 19.73 7.28 11.61
N PRO A 398 20.64 7.64 10.68
CA PRO A 398 20.27 8.03 9.33
C PRO A 398 19.38 6.97 8.65
N PRO A 399 18.30 7.37 7.95
CA PRO A 399 17.42 6.44 7.25
C PRO A 399 18.15 5.64 6.16
N ASN A 400 17.61 4.47 5.85
CA ASN A 400 18.10 3.58 4.80
C ASN A 400 19.62 3.28 4.89
N LEU A 401 20.08 2.93 6.08
CA LEU A 401 21.49 2.69 6.42
C LEU A 401 22.42 3.90 6.16
N GLY A 402 21.85 5.10 6.01
CA GLY A 402 22.62 6.28 5.63
C GLY A 402 23.23 6.19 4.24
N GLN A 403 22.64 5.41 3.32
CA GLN A 403 23.19 5.21 1.99
C GLN A 403 23.39 6.55 1.26
N ALA A 404 24.66 6.89 1.00
CA ALA A 404 25.03 8.10 0.30
C ALA A 404 24.67 8.04 -1.19
N ALA A 405 24.29 9.18 -1.76
CA ALA A 405 24.08 9.31 -3.20
C ALA A 405 25.41 9.17 -3.97
N PRO A 406 25.41 8.56 -5.17
CA PRO A 406 26.59 8.55 -6.01
C PRO A 406 26.90 9.96 -6.52
N VAL A 407 28.13 10.18 -6.99
CA VAL A 407 28.57 11.43 -7.61
C VAL A 407 28.82 11.20 -9.09
N LEU A 408 28.03 11.83 -9.94
CA LEU A 408 28.27 11.89 -11.38
C LEU A 408 29.38 12.91 -11.65
N GLN A 409 30.42 12.52 -12.39
CA GLN A 409 31.62 13.34 -12.57
C GLN A 409 31.70 13.93 -13.98
N THR A 410 31.60 13.07 -15.00
CA THR A 410 31.84 13.49 -16.38
C THR A 410 30.95 12.74 -17.36
N VAL A 411 30.66 13.38 -18.48
CA VAL A 411 30.05 12.76 -19.66
C VAL A 411 31.07 12.85 -20.79
N GLN A 412 31.36 11.73 -21.43
CA GLN A 412 32.29 11.62 -22.55
C GLN A 412 31.54 11.17 -23.80
N GLY A 413 32.07 11.49 -24.98
CA GLY A 413 31.48 11.11 -26.27
C GLY A 413 30.44 12.10 -26.81
N LYS A 414 29.89 11.80 -27.99
CA LYS A 414 28.87 12.62 -28.69
C LYS A 414 27.73 11.74 -29.20
N GLY A 415 26.55 12.33 -29.39
CA GLY A 415 25.39 11.62 -29.94
C GLY A 415 24.99 10.41 -29.08
N SER A 416 24.82 9.26 -29.73
CA SER A 416 24.49 7.95 -29.12
C SER A 416 25.69 7.23 -28.49
N ALA A 417 26.91 7.75 -28.65
CA ALA A 417 28.13 7.18 -28.06
C ALA A 417 28.50 7.86 -26.73
N ARG A 418 27.54 8.50 -26.05
CA ARG A 418 27.80 9.18 -24.77
C ARG A 418 27.94 8.15 -23.65
N SER A 419 28.94 8.32 -22.80
CA SER A 419 29.09 7.55 -21.56
C SER A 419 29.19 8.47 -20.37
N VAL A 420 28.46 8.17 -19.29
CA VAL A 420 28.60 8.85 -18.01
C VAL A 420 29.55 8.06 -17.11
N ARG A 421 30.40 8.78 -16.37
CA ARG A 421 31.28 8.22 -15.34
C ARG A 421 30.99 8.87 -13.99
N GLY A 422 31.11 8.08 -12.94
CA GLY A 422 30.90 8.55 -11.57
C GLY A 422 31.58 7.69 -10.53
N VAL A 423 31.39 8.09 -9.28
CA VAL A 423 31.89 7.39 -8.11
C VAL A 423 30.76 7.12 -7.11
N VAL A 424 30.91 6.04 -6.35
CA VAL A 424 30.08 5.73 -5.19
C VAL A 424 30.99 5.54 -3.99
N GLN A 425 30.58 6.08 -2.84
CA GLN A 425 31.23 5.80 -1.56
C GLN A 425 30.34 4.83 -0.78
N GLY A 426 30.96 3.81 -0.20
CA GLY A 426 30.24 2.74 0.48
C GLY A 426 31.12 1.93 1.41
N VAL A 427 30.59 0.78 1.82
CA VAL A 427 31.34 -0.22 2.59
C VAL A 427 32.42 -0.84 1.70
N PRO A 428 33.67 -1.02 2.16
CA PRO A 428 34.74 -1.62 1.37
C PRO A 428 34.42 -3.01 0.82
N GLY A 429 34.85 -3.30 -0.42
CA GLY A 429 34.69 -4.62 -1.05
C GLY A 429 33.24 -5.02 -1.35
N GLN A 430 32.31 -4.06 -1.40
CA GLN A 430 30.89 -4.31 -1.62
C GLN A 430 30.44 -3.87 -3.01
N ARG A 431 29.41 -4.56 -3.50
CA ARG A 431 28.77 -4.24 -4.77
C ARG A 431 27.63 -3.26 -4.58
N TYR A 432 27.53 -2.32 -5.52
CA TYR A 432 26.48 -1.34 -5.62
C TYR A 432 25.83 -1.39 -7.00
N LEU A 433 24.49 -1.34 -7.05
CA LEU A 433 23.73 -1.12 -8.28
C LEU A 433 23.48 0.39 -8.45
N LEU A 434 23.88 0.93 -9.59
CA LEU A 434 23.69 2.32 -9.95
C LEU A 434 22.60 2.41 -11.00
N GLU A 435 21.56 3.21 -10.75
CA GLU A 435 20.55 3.57 -11.75
C GLU A 435 20.76 5.02 -12.18
N VAL A 436 20.84 5.27 -13.49
CA VAL A 436 21.03 6.62 -14.05
C VAL A 436 19.74 7.07 -14.73
N PHE A 437 19.31 8.27 -14.39
CA PHE A 437 18.10 8.89 -14.91
C PHE A 437 18.43 10.14 -15.73
N GLY A 438 17.65 10.37 -16.78
CA GLY A 438 17.71 11.58 -17.59
C GLY A 438 16.53 12.49 -17.29
N ASN A 439 16.78 13.79 -17.21
CA ASN A 439 15.75 14.81 -17.04
C ASN A 439 15.75 15.79 -18.22
N ARG A 440 14.57 16.20 -18.67
CA ARG A 440 14.42 17.14 -19.79
C ARG A 440 14.77 18.58 -19.41
N ALA A 441 14.44 18.98 -18.18
CA ALA A 441 14.70 20.33 -17.69
C ALA A 441 16.21 20.57 -17.51
N ALA A 442 16.69 21.75 -17.90
CA ALA A 442 18.12 22.11 -17.83
C ALA A 442 18.69 22.17 -16.41
N ASN A 443 17.82 22.35 -15.42
CA ASN A 443 18.11 22.30 -13.98
C ASN A 443 17.38 21.12 -13.31
N GLY A 444 16.95 20.12 -14.07
CA GLY A 444 16.20 18.99 -13.55
C GLY A 444 17.06 18.17 -12.58
N SER A 445 16.51 17.89 -11.40
CA SER A 445 17.11 17.07 -10.34
C SER A 445 16.24 15.88 -9.95
N ASP A 446 15.38 15.47 -10.87
CA ASP A 446 14.37 14.43 -10.71
C ASP A 446 14.88 13.08 -11.23
N ALA A 447 13.99 12.10 -11.36
CA ALA A 447 14.25 10.80 -11.99
C ALA A 447 13.23 10.55 -13.11
N GLU A 448 13.22 11.42 -14.12
CA GLU A 448 12.15 11.46 -15.11
C GLU A 448 12.14 10.23 -16.04
N ARG A 449 13.32 9.72 -16.42
CA ARG A 449 13.46 8.56 -17.29
C ARG A 449 14.67 7.74 -16.89
N LEU A 450 14.47 6.47 -16.55
CA LEU A 450 15.58 5.53 -16.40
C LEU A 450 16.28 5.33 -17.74
N LEU A 451 17.58 5.61 -17.78
CA LEU A 451 18.43 5.45 -18.97
C LEU A 451 19.18 4.12 -18.98
N GLY A 452 19.38 3.54 -17.80
CA GLY A 452 20.04 2.25 -17.63
C GLY A 452 20.62 2.09 -16.23
N SER A 453 21.24 0.93 -16.03
CA SER A 453 21.89 0.59 -14.77
C SER A 453 23.26 -0.04 -15.00
N THR A 454 24.14 0.09 -14.01
CA THR A 454 25.47 -0.54 -14.01
C THR A 454 25.86 -0.91 -12.59
N GLU A 455 26.89 -1.73 -12.41
CA GLU A 455 27.41 -2.10 -11.09
C GLU A 455 28.76 -1.41 -10.82
N ALA A 456 29.03 -1.12 -9.56
CA ALA A 456 30.36 -0.77 -9.06
C ALA A 456 30.73 -1.67 -7.90
N VAL A 457 32.02 -1.99 -7.79
CA VAL A 457 32.59 -2.61 -6.60
C VAL A 457 33.49 -1.59 -5.92
N THR A 458 33.29 -1.40 -4.63
CA THR A 458 34.13 -0.50 -3.82
C THR A 458 35.46 -1.16 -3.49
N ASP A 459 36.52 -0.36 -3.48
CA ASP A 459 37.86 -0.77 -3.08
C ASP A 459 38.01 -0.87 -1.55
N ALA A 460 39.25 -1.03 -1.06
CA ALA A 460 39.56 -1.10 0.37
C ALA A 460 39.26 0.21 1.12
N GLN A 461 39.17 1.34 0.42
CA GLN A 461 38.82 2.66 0.95
C GLN A 461 37.30 2.92 0.85
N GLY A 462 36.53 1.97 0.32
CA GLY A 462 35.09 2.12 0.13
C GLY A 462 34.72 2.94 -1.11
N GLN A 463 35.67 3.22 -2.01
CA GLN A 463 35.43 3.98 -3.23
C GLN A 463 35.21 3.04 -4.42
N GLY A 464 34.08 3.19 -5.12
CA GLY A 464 33.77 2.45 -6.34
C GLY A 464 33.64 3.39 -7.52
N HIS A 465 34.13 2.99 -8.69
CA HIS A 465 33.97 3.72 -9.94
C HIS A 465 33.00 3.01 -10.86
N PHE A 466 32.18 3.76 -11.60
CA PHE A 466 31.29 3.20 -12.60
C PHE A 466 31.31 3.99 -13.90
N ALA A 467 30.97 3.29 -14.97
CA ALA A 467 30.67 3.88 -16.27
C ALA A 467 29.40 3.25 -16.85
N LEU A 468 28.58 4.06 -17.49
CA LEU A 468 27.38 3.62 -18.19
C LEU A 468 27.33 4.28 -19.57
N THR A 469 27.16 3.48 -20.62
CA THR A 469 26.87 3.99 -21.97
C THR A 469 25.40 4.39 -22.01
N LEU A 470 25.13 5.63 -22.39
CA LEU A 470 23.78 6.18 -22.43
C LEU A 470 23.11 5.80 -23.75
N PRO A 471 21.83 5.40 -23.74
CA PRO A 471 21.07 5.22 -24.97
C PRO A 471 20.92 6.55 -25.71
N ALA A 472 20.67 6.46 -27.02
CA ALA A 472 20.38 7.63 -27.86
C ALA A 472 19.02 8.23 -27.46
N THR A 473 19.01 9.15 -26.51
CA THR A 473 17.78 9.82 -26.05
C THR A 473 17.79 11.29 -26.45
N PRO A 474 16.94 11.71 -27.40
CA PRO A 474 16.72 13.13 -27.62
C PRO A 474 16.13 13.76 -26.34
N ASP A 475 16.39 15.05 -26.17
CA ASP A 475 15.74 15.92 -25.18
C ASP A 475 16.11 15.70 -23.70
N ILE A 476 17.26 15.07 -23.38
CA ILE A 476 17.79 15.06 -22.01
C ILE A 476 18.80 16.19 -21.81
N ALA A 477 18.63 16.97 -20.75
CA ALA A 477 19.49 18.10 -20.42
C ALA A 477 20.38 17.85 -19.19
N THR A 478 19.91 17.05 -18.22
CA THR A 478 20.69 16.67 -17.03
C THR A 478 20.56 15.19 -16.72
N LEU A 479 21.54 14.67 -15.98
CA LEU A 479 21.53 13.32 -15.42
C LEU A 479 21.49 13.35 -13.90
N THR A 480 20.79 12.40 -13.30
CA THR A 480 20.84 12.09 -11.87
C THR A 480 21.05 10.59 -11.70
N ALA A 481 21.44 10.15 -10.51
CA ALA A 481 21.60 8.73 -10.24
C ALA A 481 21.29 8.37 -8.78
N THR A 482 20.92 7.11 -8.57
CA THR A 482 20.86 6.49 -7.24
C THR A 482 21.92 5.37 -7.14
N ALA A 483 22.27 5.01 -5.91
CA ALA A 483 23.09 3.85 -5.61
C ALA A 483 22.33 2.94 -4.63
N THR A 484 22.26 1.65 -4.93
CA THR A 484 21.66 0.63 -4.07
C THR A 484 22.73 -0.33 -3.58
N SER A 485 22.88 -0.46 -2.27
CA SER A 485 23.85 -1.38 -1.66
C SER A 485 23.45 -2.85 -1.85
N ALA A 486 24.38 -3.77 -1.59
CA ALA A 486 24.11 -5.21 -1.58
C ALA A 486 23.02 -5.63 -0.57
N LEU A 487 22.77 -4.83 0.47
CA LEU A 487 21.69 -5.05 1.43
C LEU A 487 20.33 -4.51 0.94
N GLY A 488 20.29 -3.87 -0.22
CA GLY A 488 19.07 -3.29 -0.78
C GLY A 488 18.78 -1.86 -0.38
N ALA A 489 19.64 -1.18 0.37
CA ALA A 489 19.43 0.23 0.72
C ALA A 489 19.75 1.15 -0.47
N THR A 490 18.75 1.85 -1.00
CA THR A 490 18.89 2.85 -2.07
C THR A 490 19.11 4.27 -1.55
N SER A 491 20.02 5.02 -2.15
CA SER A 491 20.32 6.42 -1.82
C SER A 491 19.22 7.42 -2.24
N PRO A 492 19.29 8.68 -1.76
CA PRO A 492 18.69 9.81 -2.48
C PRO A 492 19.28 9.97 -3.89
N LEU A 493 18.69 10.83 -4.72
CA LEU A 493 19.28 11.21 -5.99
C LEU A 493 20.57 12.00 -5.81
N SER A 494 21.53 11.76 -6.71
CA SER A 494 22.75 12.57 -6.86
C SER A 494 22.42 14.02 -7.21
N ALA A 495 23.40 14.91 -7.02
CA ALA A 495 23.35 16.22 -7.68
C ALA A 495 23.26 16.04 -9.20
N PRO A 496 22.54 16.92 -9.91
CA PRO A 496 22.38 16.80 -11.36
C PRO A 496 23.68 17.12 -12.10
N LEU A 497 24.03 16.30 -13.09
CA LEU A 497 25.13 16.56 -14.03
C LEU A 497 24.58 17.07 -15.35
N SER A 498 25.02 18.26 -15.77
CA SER A 498 24.63 18.85 -17.07
C SER A 498 25.17 18.03 -18.25
N LEU A 499 24.34 17.86 -19.28
CA LEU A 499 24.74 17.29 -20.57
C LEU A 499 25.12 18.34 -21.62
N ARG A 500 25.03 19.62 -21.28
CA ARG A 500 25.44 20.75 -22.14
C ARG A 500 26.92 21.03 -22.03
#